data_AF-A0A379VR83-F1
#
_entry.id   AF-A0A379VR83-F1
#
_cell.length_a   1.000
_cell.length_b   1.000
_cell.length_c   1.000
_cell.angle_alpha   90.00
_cell.angle_beta   90.00
_cell.angle_gamma   90.00
#
_symmetry.space_group_name_H-M   'P 1'
#
loop_
_entity.id
_entity.type
_entity.pdbx_description
1 polymer ?
#
loop_
_entity_poly.entity_id
_entity_poly.type
_entity_poly.pdbx_seq_one_letter_code
_entity_poly.pdbx_strand_id
1 'polypeptide(L)'
;MTGLVAWGMLAALDVRFAFVWGLLAFALNYIPNIGSVLAALPPIIQVLVFNGFYDALLVLAGYLLINLVFGNILEPRIMGRGLGLSTLVVFLSLIFWGWLLGPVGMLLSVPLTIIVKIALEQTTGGQSIAVLLSDLNKR
;
A
#
# COMPACT_ATOMS: atom_id res chain seq x y z
N MET A 1 -8.25 -6.37 -3.73
CA MET A 1 -8.79 -6.11 -5.08
C MET A 1 -7.68 -5.82 -6.08
N THR A 2 -6.75 -4.93 -5.74
CA THR A 2 -5.60 -4.50 -6.55
C THR A 2 -4.77 -5.67 -7.12
N GLY A 3 -4.48 -6.71 -6.33
CA GLY A 3 -3.74 -7.87 -6.81
C GLY A 3 -4.49 -8.74 -7.84
N LEU A 4 -5.82 -8.84 -7.78
CA LEU A 4 -6.61 -9.55 -8.80
C LEU A 4 -6.63 -8.78 -10.12
N VAL A 5 -6.71 -7.46 -10.04
CA VAL A 5 -6.67 -6.58 -11.22
C VAL A 5 -5.28 -6.62 -11.86
N ALA A 6 -4.22 -6.55 -11.05
CA ALA A 6 -2.85 -6.71 -11.52
C ALA A 6 -2.61 -8.08 -12.16
N TRP A 7 -3.11 -9.15 -11.54
CA TRP A 7 -3.04 -10.50 -12.13
C TRP A 7 -3.74 -10.55 -13.49
N GLY A 8 -4.99 -10.08 -13.59
CA GLY A 8 -5.76 -10.10 -14.83
C GLY A 8 -5.08 -9.29 -15.94
N MET A 9 -4.53 -8.13 -15.60
CA MET A 9 -3.76 -7.30 -16.54
C MET A 9 -2.51 -8.02 -17.05
N LEU A 10 -1.71 -8.59 -16.14
CA LEU A 10 -0.49 -9.32 -16.51
C LEU A 10 -0.77 -10.59 -17.29
N ALA A 11 -1.86 -11.29 -16.97
CA ALA A 11 -2.31 -12.46 -17.71
C ALA A 11 -2.76 -12.11 -19.13
N ALA A 12 -3.45 -10.98 -19.31
CA ALA A 12 -3.86 -10.50 -20.64
C ALA A 12 -2.68 -10.06 -21.52
N LEU A 13 -1.54 -9.74 -20.92
CA LEU A 13 -0.29 -9.36 -21.60
C LEU A 13 0.69 -10.55 -21.72
N ASP A 14 0.24 -11.78 -21.44
CA ASP A 14 1.06 -13.01 -21.46
C ASP A 14 2.38 -12.90 -20.65
N VAL A 15 2.34 -12.13 -19.55
CA VAL A 15 3.52 -11.94 -18.70
C VAL A 15 3.78 -13.20 -17.88
N ARG A 16 5.02 -13.70 -17.94
CA ARG A 16 5.44 -14.88 -17.16
C ARG A 16 5.19 -14.66 -15.67
N PHE A 17 4.74 -15.71 -14.98
CA PHE A 17 4.44 -15.68 -13.54
C PHE A 17 3.39 -14.63 -13.14
N ALA A 18 2.46 -14.25 -14.03
CA ALA A 18 1.39 -13.29 -13.75
C ALA A 18 0.66 -13.57 -12.42
N PHE A 19 0.39 -14.84 -12.10
CA PHE A 19 -0.23 -15.23 -10.83
C PHE A 19 0.62 -14.87 -9.60
N VAL A 20 1.93 -15.14 -9.64
CA VAL A 20 2.87 -14.81 -8.56
C VAL A 20 2.94 -13.30 -8.37
N TRP A 21 3.02 -12.53 -9.47
CA TRP A 21 3.05 -11.07 -9.41
C TRP A 21 1.74 -10.48 -8.89
N GLY A 22 0.59 -11.04 -9.26
CA GLY A 22 -0.71 -10.67 -8.72
C GLY A 22 -0.82 -10.95 -7.22
N LEU A 23 -0.32 -12.11 -6.76
CA LEU A 23 -0.28 -12.45 -5.34
C LEU A 23 0.65 -11.54 -4.55
N LEU A 24 1.83 -11.23 -5.08
CA LEU A 24 2.75 -10.26 -4.48
C LEU A 24 2.15 -8.86 -4.43
N ALA A 25 1.48 -8.43 -5.51
CA ALA A 25 0.74 -7.17 -5.52
C ALA A 25 -0.37 -7.15 -4.47
N PHE A 26 -1.08 -8.26 -4.27
CA PHE A 26 -2.07 -8.38 -3.20
C PHE A 26 -1.42 -8.24 -1.82
N ALA A 27 -0.35 -8.99 -1.55
CA ALA A 27 0.33 -8.98 -0.26
C ALA A 27 0.96 -7.61 0.05
N LEU A 28 1.70 -7.04 -0.89
CA LEU A 28 2.42 -5.79 -0.69
C LEU A 28 1.48 -4.58 -0.63
N ASN A 29 0.31 -4.59 -1.29
CA ASN A 29 -0.64 -3.47 -1.21
C ASN A 29 -1.19 -3.20 0.19
N TYR A 30 -1.02 -4.11 1.15
CA TYR A 30 -1.31 -3.82 2.56
C TYR A 30 -0.31 -2.84 3.20
N ILE A 31 0.88 -2.67 2.60
CA ILE A 31 1.88 -1.68 2.99
C ILE A 31 1.51 -0.34 2.33
N PRO A 32 1.02 0.65 3.10
CA PRO A 32 0.54 1.91 2.53
C PRO A 32 1.65 2.69 1.83
N ASN A 33 1.31 3.43 0.78
CA ASN A 33 2.17 4.33 -0.01
C ASN A 33 3.35 3.69 -0.76
N ILE A 34 3.90 2.57 -0.27
CA ILE A 34 5.13 1.96 -0.78
C ILE A 34 4.85 0.62 -1.46
N GLY A 35 3.89 -0.15 -0.94
CA GLY A 35 3.64 -1.53 -1.33
C GLY A 35 3.30 -1.73 -2.80
N SER A 36 2.45 -0.87 -3.35
CA SER A 36 2.06 -0.91 -4.76
C SER A 36 3.21 -0.65 -5.72
N VAL A 37 4.09 0.29 -5.37
CA VAL A 37 5.30 0.63 -6.15
C VAL A 37 6.28 -0.54 -6.13
N LEU A 38 6.55 -1.09 -4.94
CA LEU A 38 7.42 -2.25 -4.79
C LEU A 38 6.89 -3.48 -5.53
N ALA A 39 5.58 -3.68 -5.54
CA ALA A 39 4.97 -4.79 -6.26
C ALA A 39 5.05 -4.68 -7.79
N ALA A 40 5.06 -3.46 -8.32
CA ALA A 40 5.10 -3.21 -9.77
C ALA A 40 6.52 -3.37 -10.34
N LEU A 41 7.57 -3.12 -9.55
CA LEU A 41 8.96 -3.12 -10.03
C LEU A 41 9.41 -4.47 -10.62
N PRO A 42 9.29 -5.62 -9.92
CA PRO A 42 9.72 -6.90 -10.46
C PRO A 42 9.08 -7.31 -11.80
N PRO A 43 7.74 -7.24 -11.99
CA PRO A 43 7.13 -7.59 -13.27
C PRO A 43 7.54 -6.64 -14.40
N ILE A 44 7.71 -5.34 -14.13
CA ILE A 44 8.18 -4.38 -15.15
C ILE A 44 9.59 -4.74 -15.60
N ILE A 45 10.51 -5.01 -14.66
CA ILE A 45 11.89 -5.41 -14.98
C ILE A 45 11.91 -6.73 -15.74
N GLN A 46 11.09 -7.70 -15.32
CA GLN A 46 10.98 -8.99 -16.01
C GLN A 46 10.55 -8.80 -17.47
N VAL A 47 9.47 -8.05 -17.72
CA VAL A 47 8.95 -7.82 -19.07
C VAL A 47 9.95 -7.04 -19.91
N LEU A 48 10.64 -6.05 -19.32
CA LEU A 48 11.71 -5.32 -20.00
C LEU A 48 12.83 -6.24 -20.49
N VAL A 49 13.20 -7.24 -19.69
CA VAL A 49 14.28 -8.19 -20.01
C VAL A 49 13.84 -9.26 -21.01
N PHE A 50 12.62 -9.79 -20.90
CA PHE A 50 12.18 -10.96 -21.68
C PHE A 50 11.31 -10.62 -22.91
N ASN A 51 10.52 -9.56 -22.85
CA ASN A 51 9.58 -9.19 -23.90
C ASN A 51 10.01 -7.93 -24.66
N GLY A 52 10.77 -7.06 -23.99
CA GLY A 52 11.33 -5.83 -24.57
C GLY A 52 10.66 -4.56 -24.05
N PHE A 53 11.11 -3.43 -24.60
CA PHE A 53 10.78 -2.10 -24.06
C PHE A 53 9.31 -1.72 -24.22
N TYR A 54 8.68 -2.08 -25.35
CA TYR A 54 7.29 -1.72 -25.63
C TYR A 54 6.31 -2.37 -24.64
N ASP A 55 6.44 -3.68 -24.42
CA ASP A 55 5.61 -4.41 -23.47
C ASP A 55 5.84 -3.94 -22.03
N ALA A 56 7.08 -3.62 -21.68
CA ALA A 56 7.39 -3.06 -20.36
C ALA A 56 6.71 -1.71 -20.12
N LEU A 57 6.62 -0.88 -21.17
CA LEU A 57 5.93 0.41 -21.10
C LEU A 57 4.41 0.22 -20.93
N LEU A 58 3.81 -0.77 -21.61
CA LEU A 58 2.41 -1.13 -21.43
C LEU A 58 2.14 -1.60 -19.98
N VAL A 59 3.00 -2.44 -19.43
CA VAL A 59 2.87 -2.91 -18.05
C VAL A 59 3.03 -1.77 -17.05
N LEU A 60 4.01 -0.89 -17.25
CA LEU A 60 4.18 0.31 -16.42
C LEU A 60 2.94 1.20 -16.46
N ALA A 61 2.41 1.50 -17.65
CA ALA A 61 1.21 2.31 -17.82
C ALA A 61 -0.01 1.65 -17.14
N GLY A 62 -0.15 0.33 -17.27
CA GLY A 62 -1.20 -0.44 -16.61
C GLY A 62 -1.12 -0.37 -15.08
N TYR A 63 0.07 -0.55 -14.48
CA TYR A 63 0.26 -0.41 -13.04
C TYR A 63 -0.02 1.02 -12.55
N LEU A 64 0.38 2.04 -13.31
CA LEU A 64 0.07 3.44 -12.99
C LEU A 64 -1.44 3.71 -13.00
N LEU A 65 -2.16 3.18 -14.00
CA LEU A 65 -3.61 3.27 -14.07
C LEU A 65 -4.28 2.55 -12.89
N ILE A 66 -3.83 1.34 -12.55
CA ILE A 66 -4.33 0.60 -11.39
C ILE A 66 -4.12 1.42 -10.11
N ASN A 67 -2.92 1.97 -9.90
CA ASN A 67 -2.61 2.77 -8.71
C ASN A 67 -3.43 4.06 -8.64
N LEU A 68 -3.64 4.73 -9.78
CA LEU A 68 -4.44 5.95 -9.84
C LEU A 68 -5.92 5.67 -9.55
N VAL A 69 -6.49 4.63 -10.16
CA VAL A 69 -7.91 4.29 -10.00
C VAL A 69 -8.17 3.71 -8.61
N PHE A 70 -7.42 2.69 -8.20
CA PHE A 70 -7.65 2.01 -6.93
C PHE A 70 -7.12 2.81 -5.75
N GLY A 71 -5.89 3.32 -5.81
CA GLY A 71 -5.28 4.03 -4.70
C GLY A 71 -5.88 5.41 -4.43
N ASN A 72 -6.26 6.17 -5.47
CA ASN A 72 -6.74 7.55 -5.29
C ASN A 72 -8.25 7.72 -5.35
N ILE A 73 -8.99 6.82 -6.03
CA ILE A 73 -10.43 7.04 -6.30
C ILE A 73 -11.29 5.97 -5.62
N LEU A 74 -10.99 4.70 -5.85
CA LEU A 74 -11.85 3.60 -5.41
C LEU A 74 -11.69 3.29 -3.93
N GLU A 75 -10.46 3.10 -3.45
CA GLU A 75 -10.19 2.77 -2.05
C GLU A 75 -10.68 3.86 -1.08
N PRO A 76 -10.41 5.17 -1.29
CA PRO A 76 -10.88 6.21 -0.39
C PRO A 76 -12.40 6.32 -0.37
N ARG A 77 -13.06 6.08 -1.52
CA ARG A 77 -14.51 6.19 -1.67
C ARG A 77 -15.25 5.00 -1.07
N ILE A 78 -14.68 3.80 -1.13
CA ILE A 78 -15.24 2.58 -0.53
C ILE A 78 -14.97 2.53 0.98
N MET A 79 -13.77 2.92 1.43
CA MET A 79 -13.41 2.93 2.86
C MET A 79 -13.93 4.17 3.62
N GLY A 80 -14.50 5.15 2.92
CA GLY A 80 -15.45 6.12 3.47
C GLY A 80 -14.87 7.25 4.33
N ARG A 81 -13.68 7.12 4.93
CA ARG A 81 -12.91 8.18 5.61
C ARG A 81 -11.54 7.60 5.96
N GLY A 82 -10.46 8.31 5.61
CA GLY A 82 -9.11 7.99 6.08
C GLY A 82 -9.10 7.82 7.61
N LEU A 83 -8.28 6.90 8.10
CA LEU A 83 -8.22 6.40 9.49
C LEU A 83 -7.88 7.46 10.56
N GLY A 84 -7.94 8.75 10.20
CA GLY A 84 -7.59 9.89 11.05
C GLY A 84 -6.10 9.97 11.36
N LEU A 85 -5.27 9.17 10.69
CA LEU A 85 -3.82 9.16 10.84
C LEU A 85 -3.17 10.03 9.77
N SER A 86 -2.27 10.91 10.20
CA SER A 86 -1.43 11.68 9.28
C SER A 86 -0.52 10.74 8.46
N THR A 87 -0.27 11.07 7.19
CA THR A 87 0.65 10.33 6.31
C THR A 87 2.03 10.13 6.94
N LEU A 88 2.52 11.13 7.69
CA LEU A 88 3.80 11.07 8.37
C LEU A 88 3.80 9.99 9.47
N VAL A 89 2.69 9.89 10.20
CA VAL A 89 2.51 8.89 11.26
C VAL A 89 2.44 7.49 10.68
N VAL A 90 1.72 7.33 9.56
CA VAL A 90 1.69 6.06 8.82
C VAL A 90 3.10 5.66 8.39
N PHE A 91 3.88 6.59 7.81
CA PHE A 91 5.25 6.32 7.38
C PHE A 91 6.18 5.96 8.54
N LEU A 92 6.16 6.73 9.65
CA LEU A 92 6.96 6.41 10.84
C LEU A 92 6.56 5.07 11.46
N SER A 93 5.26 4.76 11.47
CA SER A 93 4.79 3.48 11.99
C SER A 93 5.29 2.30 11.16
N LEU A 94 5.39 2.47 9.84
CA LEU A 94 5.87 1.45 8.92
C LEU A 94 7.34 1.14 9.21
N ILE A 95 8.16 2.17 9.44
CA ILE A 95 9.56 2.03 9.84
C ILE A 95 9.65 1.35 11.22
N PHE A 96 8.90 1.83 12.20
CA PHE A 96 8.94 1.32 13.57
C PHE A 96 8.53 -0.15 13.65
N TRP A 97 7.36 -0.50 13.13
CA TRP A 97 6.84 -1.87 13.16
C TRP A 97 7.60 -2.79 12.21
N GLY A 98 8.06 -2.26 11.07
CA GLY A 98 8.93 -2.99 10.15
C GLY A 98 10.27 -3.36 10.78
N TRP A 99 10.85 -2.48 11.59
CA TRP A 99 12.05 -2.78 12.37
C TRP A 99 11.78 -3.80 13.48
N LEU A 100 10.63 -3.69 14.16
CA LEU A 100 10.30 -4.55 15.31
C LEU A 100 9.91 -5.98 14.93
N LEU A 101 9.09 -6.16 13.89
CA LEU A 101 8.47 -7.44 13.52
C LEU A 101 8.78 -7.86 12.07
N GLY A 102 9.66 -7.12 11.38
CA GLY A 102 10.02 -7.40 9.99
C GLY A 102 8.88 -7.15 8.98
N PRO A 103 8.81 -7.92 7.89
CA PRO A 103 7.77 -7.79 6.85
C PRO A 103 6.34 -7.85 7.40
N VAL A 104 6.09 -8.72 8.39
CA VAL A 104 4.76 -8.85 9.01
C VAL A 104 4.39 -7.55 9.74
N GLY A 105 5.34 -6.90 10.40
CA GLY A 105 5.14 -5.60 11.04
C GLY A 105 4.79 -4.49 10.05
N MET A 106 5.41 -4.49 8.86
CA MET A 106 5.06 -3.52 7.81
C MET A 106 3.61 -3.68 7.33
N LEU A 107 3.17 -4.93 7.11
CA LEU A 107 1.80 -5.25 6.70
C LEU A 107 0.76 -4.84 7.74
N LEU A 108 1.09 -4.96 9.02
CA LEU A 108 0.20 -4.66 10.14
C LEU A 108 0.41 -3.26 10.73
N SER A 109 1.30 -2.44 10.15
CA SER A 109 1.71 -1.15 10.71
C SER A 109 0.54 -0.21 11.00
N VAL A 110 -0.40 -0.09 10.06
CA VAL A 110 -1.59 0.75 10.18
C VAL A 110 -2.54 0.27 11.29
N PRO A 111 -3.05 -0.98 11.30
CA PRO A 111 -3.95 -1.42 12.36
C PRO A 111 -3.29 -1.38 13.74
N LEU A 112 -2.02 -1.76 13.87
CA LEU A 112 -1.30 -1.66 15.14
C LEU A 112 -1.22 -0.22 15.64
N THR A 113 -0.97 0.73 14.74
CA THR A 113 -0.87 2.17 15.09
C THR A 113 -2.22 2.74 15.50
N ILE A 114 -3.32 2.29 14.90
CA ILE A 114 -4.67 2.68 15.33
C ILE A 114 -4.96 2.16 16.73
N ILE A 115 -4.62 0.91 17.03
CA ILE A 115 -4.82 0.32 18.37
C ILE A 115 -4.03 1.14 19.40
N VAL A 116 -2.76 1.45 19.10
CA VAL A 116 -1.93 2.30 19.97
C VAL A 116 -2.56 3.68 20.16
N LYS A 117 -3.02 4.32 19.08
CA LYS A 117 -3.70 5.64 19.15
C LYS A 117 -4.94 5.58 20.03
N ILE A 118 -5.81 4.59 19.87
CA ILE A 118 -7.03 4.43 20.67
C ILE A 118 -6.69 4.21 22.15
N ALA A 119 -5.67 3.39 22.44
CA ALA A 119 -5.22 3.17 23.81
C ALA A 119 -4.68 4.45 24.47
N LEU A 120 -3.95 5.29 23.72
CA LEU A 120 -3.47 6.60 24.15
C LEU A 120 -4.62 7.59 24.41
N GLU A 121 -5.67 7.58 23.59
CA GLU A 121 -6.86 8.43 23.76
C GLU A 121 -7.63 8.13 25.05
N GLN A 122 -7.63 6.86 25.47
CA GLN A 122 -8.31 6.40 26.70
C GLN A 122 -7.50 6.63 27.98
N THR A 123 -6.21 7.00 27.88
CA THR A 123 -5.32 7.18 29.04
C THR A 123 -5.22 8.65 29.46
N THR A 124 -5.38 8.94 30.75
CA THR A 124 -5.26 10.29 31.33
C THR A 124 -3.82 10.82 31.14
N GLY A 125 -3.62 11.73 30.19
CA GLY A 125 -2.31 12.29 29.82
C GLY A 125 -1.78 11.88 28.43
N GLY A 126 -2.33 10.82 27.82
CA GLY A 126 -1.95 10.35 26.47
C GLY A 126 -2.57 11.16 25.32
N GLN A 127 -3.54 12.02 25.64
CA GLN A 127 -4.32 12.79 24.65
C GLN A 127 -3.47 13.76 23.83
N SER A 128 -2.43 14.37 24.41
CA SER A 128 -1.53 15.27 23.66
C SER A 128 -0.75 14.53 22.56
N ILE A 129 -0.32 13.30 22.83
CA ILE A 129 0.38 12.46 21.84
C ILE A 129 -0.62 11.97 20.79
N ALA A 130 -1.83 11.58 21.20
CA ALA A 130 -2.89 11.17 20.27
C ALA A 130 -3.27 12.28 19.27
N VAL A 131 -3.29 13.55 19.70
CA VAL A 131 -3.53 14.70 18.81
C VAL A 131 -2.41 14.87 17.79
N LEU A 132 -1.14 14.69 18.17
CA LEU A 132 -0.01 14.75 17.22
C LEU A 132 -0.02 13.60 16.20
N LEU A 133 -0.56 12.44 16.59
CA LEU A 133 -0.75 11.31 15.69
C LEU A 133 -1.95 11.48 14.75
N SER A 134 -2.86 12.39 15.08
CA SER A 134 -4.08 12.66 14.32
C SER A 134 -3.86 13.69 13.21
N ASP A 135 -4.61 13.56 12.13
CA ASP A 135 -4.58 14.53 11.03
C ASP A 135 -5.30 15.82 11.47
N LEU A 136 -4.52 16.86 11.81
CA LEU A 136 -4.97 18.13 12.40
C LEU A 136 -5.94 18.94 11.53
N ASN A 137 -6.19 18.51 10.28
CA ASN A 137 -6.90 19.29 9.27
C ASN A 137 -8.41 19.03 9.18
N LYS A 138 -9.00 18.36 10.18
CA LYS A 138 -10.47 18.21 10.30
C LYS A 138 -10.96 18.85 11.60
N ARG A 139 -11.16 20.16 11.55
CA ARG A 139 -12.17 20.85 12.37
C ARG A 139 -13.16 21.53 11.43
#